data_AF-A0A151S602-F1
#
_entry.id   AF-A0A151S602-F1
#
_cell.length_a   1.000
_cell.length_b   1.000
_cell.length_c   1.000
_cell.angle_alpha   90.00
_cell.angle_beta   90.00
_cell.angle_gamma   90.00
#
_symmetry.space_group_name_H-M   'P 1'
#
loop_
_entity.id
_entity.type
_entity.pdbx_description
1 polymer ?
#
loop_
_entity_poly.entity_id
_entity_poly.type
_entity_poly.pdbx_seq_one_letter_code
_entity_poly.pdbx_strand_id
1 'polypeptide(L)'
;MDIAHCYLKGNADAVEFCPHDSYHNVLAVSTYTLQEGCQPSRHGSISLFNVDVDMGHLDMVFSEETSGIFDIKWNPPGGHVSPFLAQADADGYLRIKMLQGCCNGVEGMDLALDSFL
;
A
#
# COMPACT_ATOMS: atom_id res chain seq x y z
N MET A 1 -10.96 9.11 19.79
CA MET A 1 -11.88 8.16 19.15
C MET A 1 -11.43 8.06 17.71
N ASP A 2 -11.24 6.85 17.20
CA ASP A 2 -10.79 6.63 15.83
C ASP A 2 -11.92 6.94 14.84
N ILE A 3 -11.60 7.57 13.72
CA ILE A 3 -12.57 7.89 12.66
C ILE A 3 -12.96 6.61 11.90
N ALA A 4 -11.97 5.75 11.63
CA ALA A 4 -12.14 4.43 11.02
C ALA A 4 -10.98 3.52 11.46
N HIS A 5 -11.17 2.20 11.42
CA HIS A 5 -10.10 1.23 11.66
C HIS A 5 -10.38 -0.08 10.91
N CYS A 6 -9.33 -0.85 10.66
CA CYS A 6 -9.41 -2.21 10.15
C CYS A 6 -8.32 -3.08 10.80
N TYR A 7 -8.51 -4.40 10.76
CA TYR A 7 -7.47 -5.36 11.15
C TYR A 7 -6.73 -5.85 9.92
N LEU A 8 -5.40 -5.73 9.94
CA LEU A 8 -4.53 -6.27 8.90
C LEU A 8 -4.08 -7.69 9.23
N LYS A 9 -3.75 -8.46 8.19
CA LYS A 9 -3.09 -9.75 8.34
C LYS A 9 -1.59 -9.51 8.58
N GLY A 10 -1.20 -9.37 9.85
CA GLY A 10 0.17 -9.08 10.27
C GLY A 10 0.27 -7.75 11.01
N ASN A 11 1.46 -7.42 11.52
CA ASN A 11 1.66 -6.14 12.22
C ASN A 11 1.85 -5.02 11.20
N ALA A 12 1.07 -3.94 11.31
CA ALA A 12 1.30 -2.72 10.54
C ALA A 12 2.68 -2.15 10.85
N ASP A 13 3.43 -1.76 9.82
CA ASP A 13 4.80 -1.26 9.96
C ASP A 13 4.94 0.18 9.44
N ALA A 14 4.53 0.42 8.19
CA ALA A 14 4.52 1.75 7.60
C ALA A 14 3.19 2.07 6.91
N VAL A 15 2.82 3.35 6.90
CA VAL A 15 1.64 3.88 6.22
C VAL A 15 1.98 5.17 5.50
N GLU A 16 1.41 5.39 4.32
CA GLU A 16 1.64 6.63 3.57
C GLU A 16 0.49 6.95 2.61
N PHE A 17 -0.02 8.18 2.69
CA PHE A 17 -0.97 8.71 1.73
C PHE A 17 -0.26 9.08 0.42
N CYS A 18 -0.90 8.80 -0.71
CA CYS A 18 -0.39 9.20 -2.01
C CYS A 18 -0.43 10.73 -2.14
N PRO A 19 0.71 11.39 -2.48
CA PRO A 19 0.77 12.85 -2.56
C PRO A 19 0.20 13.43 -3.86
N HIS A 20 -0.27 12.60 -4.80
CA HIS A 20 -0.81 13.05 -6.08
C HIS A 20 -2.27 13.47 -5.93
N ASP A 21 -2.63 14.65 -6.44
CA ASP A 21 -3.98 15.24 -6.27
C ASP A 21 -5.12 14.30 -6.69
N SER A 22 -4.96 13.53 -7.77
CA SER A 22 -6.00 12.60 -8.24
C SER A 22 -6.13 11.31 -7.40
N TYR A 23 -5.21 11.08 -6.46
CA TYR A 23 -5.12 9.86 -5.65
C TYR A 23 -4.90 10.18 -4.16
N HIS A 24 -5.18 11.39 -3.70
CA HIS A 24 -4.93 11.82 -2.31
C HIS A 24 -5.72 10.99 -1.27
N ASN A 25 -6.81 10.36 -1.69
CA ASN A 25 -7.64 9.43 -0.93
C ASN A 25 -7.02 8.03 -0.80
N VAL A 26 -5.96 7.73 -1.55
CA VAL A 26 -5.30 6.42 -1.54
C VAL A 26 -4.27 6.39 -0.42
N LEU A 27 -4.43 5.42 0.49
CA LEU A 27 -3.52 5.12 1.57
C LEU A 27 -2.84 3.78 1.30
N ALA A 28 -1.51 3.77 1.23
CA ALA A 28 -0.74 2.54 1.26
C ALA A 28 -0.41 2.15 2.71
N VAL A 29 -0.51 0.85 3.00
CA VAL A 29 -0.08 0.28 4.28
C VAL A 29 0.77 -0.94 4.02
N SER A 30 1.88 -1.06 4.74
CA SER A 30 2.73 -2.24 4.73
C SER A 30 2.67 -2.97 6.07
N THR A 31 2.95 -4.27 6.02
CA THR A 31 3.07 -5.09 7.22
C THR A 31 4.44 -5.77 7.31
N TYR A 32 4.85 -6.02 8.55
CA TYR A 32 6.03 -6.77 8.90
C TYR A 32 5.74 -7.74 10.04
N THR A 33 6.00 -9.02 9.81
CA THR A 33 5.87 -10.07 10.83
C THR A 33 7.10 -10.97 10.80
N LEU A 34 7.83 -11.04 11.92
CA LEU A 34 8.89 -12.00 12.13
C LEU A 34 8.30 -13.29 12.71
N GLN A 35 8.45 -14.39 12.00
CA GLN A 35 8.22 -15.72 12.54
C GLN A 35 9.52 -16.25 13.13
N GLU A 36 9.56 -16.37 14.45
CA GLU A 36 10.71 -16.91 15.18
C GLU A 36 10.78 -18.44 15.08
N GLY A 37 11.98 -19.00 15.25
CA GLY A 37 12.23 -20.44 15.21
C GLY A 37 13.66 -20.78 14.82
N CYS A 38 13.95 -22.06 14.60
CA CYS A 38 15.27 -22.52 14.13
C CYS A 38 15.64 -21.94 12.75
N GLN A 39 14.63 -21.63 11.93
CA GLN A 39 14.76 -20.96 10.64
C GLN A 39 13.81 -19.76 10.63
N PRO A 40 14.27 -18.57 11.06
CA PRO A 40 13.41 -17.40 11.11
C PRO A 40 13.02 -16.93 9.70
N SER A 41 11.78 -16.50 9.55
CA SER A 41 11.25 -15.94 8.30
C SER A 41 10.54 -14.62 8.54
N ARG A 42 10.56 -13.73 7.54
CA ARG A 42 9.94 -12.41 7.61
C ARG A 42 8.88 -12.30 6.53
N HIS A 43 7.64 -12.13 6.96
CA HIS A 43 6.48 -12.05 6.07
C HIS A 43 5.84 -10.67 6.18
N GLY A 44 5.24 -10.24 5.10
CA GLY A 44 4.55 -8.97 5.03
C GLY A 44 3.48 -8.96 3.96
N SER A 45 2.85 -7.82 3.82
CA SER A 45 1.88 -7.53 2.80
C SER A 45 1.93 -6.04 2.51
N ILE A 46 1.54 -5.68 1.30
CA ILE A 46 1.24 -4.29 0.94
C ILE A 46 -0.23 -4.22 0.55
N SER A 47 -0.94 -3.26 1.12
CA SER A 47 -2.37 -3.06 0.90
C SER A 47 -2.64 -1.61 0.53
N LEU A 48 -3.59 -1.38 -0.36
CA LEU A 48 -4.10 -0.05 -0.67
C LEU A 48 -5.50 0.09 -0.15
N PHE A 49 -5.77 1.25 0.44
CA PHE A 49 -7.06 1.66 0.93
C PHE A 49 -7.55 2.88 0.17
N ASN A 50 -8.84 2.89 -0.12
CA ASN A 50 -9.57 4.12 -0.43
C ASN A 50 -10.13 4.69 0.88
N VAL A 51 -9.77 5.94 1.19
CA VAL A 51 -10.15 6.61 2.44
C VAL A 51 -11.14 7.73 2.14
N ASP A 52 -12.29 7.68 2.79
CA ASP A 52 -13.24 8.79 2.87
C ASP A 52 -13.42 9.15 4.35
N VAL A 53 -12.70 10.18 4.79
CA VAL A 53 -12.73 10.65 6.19
C VAL A 53 -14.05 11.30 6.58
N ASP A 54 -14.77 11.89 5.62
CA ASP A 54 -16.04 12.56 5.88
C ASP A 54 -17.17 11.54 6.11
N MET A 55 -17.11 10.40 5.41
CA MET A 55 -18.01 9.27 5.62
C MET A 55 -17.49 8.26 6.66
N GLY A 56 -16.25 8.40 7.12
CA GLY A 56 -15.61 7.46 8.03
C GLY A 56 -15.34 6.09 7.40
N HIS A 57 -15.13 6.05 6.08
CA HIS A 57 -14.86 4.83 5.34
C HIS A 57 -13.35 4.60 5.16
N LEU A 58 -12.97 3.33 5.29
CA LEU A 58 -11.60 2.83 5.12
C LEU A 58 -11.68 1.50 4.37
N ASP A 59 -11.77 1.57 3.05
CA ASP A 59 -12.04 0.41 2.21
C ASP A 59 -10.75 -0.15 1.63
N MET A 60 -10.39 -1.39 1.98
CA MET A 60 -9.26 -2.08 1.37
C MET A 60 -9.62 -2.46 -0.06
N VAL A 61 -8.95 -1.86 -1.05
CA VAL A 61 -9.20 -2.09 -2.48
C VAL A 61 -8.16 -3.01 -3.13
N PHE A 62 -7.00 -3.16 -2.50
CA PHE A 62 -5.92 -4.02 -2.97
C PHE A 62 -5.14 -4.61 -1.80
N SER A 63 -4.66 -5.84 -1.96
CA SER A 63 -3.67 -6.41 -1.05
C SER A 63 -2.85 -7.50 -1.74
N GLU A 64 -1.56 -7.52 -1.46
CA GLU A 64 -0.61 -8.49 -1.99
C GLU A 64 0.32 -8.96 -0.87
N GLU A 65 0.50 -10.27 -0.74
CA GLU A 65 1.47 -10.86 0.19
C GLU A 65 2.89 -10.77 -0.37
N THR A 66 3.86 -10.51 0.52
CA THR A 66 5.27 -10.36 0.15
C THR A 66 6.19 -10.66 1.35
N SER A 67 7.48 -10.41 1.22
CA SER A 67 8.40 -10.47 2.38
C SER A 67 8.08 -9.31 3.34
N GLY A 68 8.56 -9.37 4.59
CA GLY A 68 8.36 -8.28 5.54
C GLY A 68 8.85 -6.95 4.97
N ILE A 69 8.05 -5.89 5.03
CA ILE A 69 8.41 -4.57 4.50
C ILE A 69 8.89 -3.69 5.65
N PHE A 70 9.99 -2.96 5.45
CA PHE A 70 10.52 -2.02 6.45
C PHE A 70 10.16 -0.55 6.20
N ASP A 71 9.93 -0.18 4.93
CA ASP A 71 9.58 1.18 4.56
C ASP A 71 8.89 1.20 3.20
N ILE A 72 8.01 2.18 3.01
CA ILE A 72 7.35 2.48 1.74
C ILE A 72 7.42 3.98 1.47
N LYS A 73 7.51 4.35 0.19
CA LYS A 73 7.55 5.76 -0.21
C LYS A 73 6.91 6.06 -1.55
N TRP A 74 5.92 6.93 -1.58
CA TRP A 74 5.35 7.45 -2.82
C TRP A 74 6.33 8.40 -3.51
N ASN A 75 6.34 8.39 -4.84
CA ASN A 75 7.06 9.40 -5.60
C ASN A 75 6.40 10.78 -5.44
N PRO A 76 7.18 11.88 -5.45
CA PRO A 76 6.61 13.22 -5.40
C PRO A 76 5.77 13.52 -6.65
N PRO A 77 4.79 14.44 -6.55
CA PRO A 77 4.09 14.97 -7.71
C PRO A 77 5.06 15.64 -8.69
N GLY A 78 4.93 15.40 -10.00
CA GLY A 78 5.73 16.12 -11.00
C GLY A 78 6.10 15.33 -12.26
N GLY A 79 5.15 15.14 -13.18
CA GLY A 79 5.42 14.78 -14.58
C GLY A 79 5.10 13.34 -15.00
N HIS A 80 4.66 12.48 -14.07
CA HIS A 80 4.21 11.13 -14.40
C HIS A 80 2.68 11.05 -14.42
N VAL A 81 2.14 10.27 -15.35
CA VAL A 81 0.68 10.06 -15.50
C VAL A 81 0.12 9.23 -14.33
N SER A 82 0.93 8.33 -13.78
CA SER A 82 0.53 7.44 -12.68
C SER A 82 1.53 7.53 -11.51
N PRO A 83 1.06 7.51 -10.25
CA PRO A 83 1.92 7.44 -9.08
C PRO A 83 2.74 6.13 -9.03
N PHE A 84 3.88 6.18 -8.32
CA PHE A 84 4.73 5.04 -8.02
C PHE A 84 4.96 4.93 -6.52
N LEU A 85 4.99 3.70 -6.02
CA LEU A 85 5.29 3.36 -4.64
C LEU A 85 6.58 2.55 -4.58
N ALA A 86 7.57 3.08 -3.88
CA ALA A 86 8.78 2.35 -3.53
C ALA A 86 8.54 1.49 -2.28
N GLN A 87 9.14 0.30 -2.23
CA GLN A 87 9.09 -0.65 -1.13
C GLN A 87 10.50 -1.19 -0.84
N ALA A 88 10.95 -1.09 0.40
CA ALA A 88 12.16 -1.75 0.88
C ALA A 88 11.80 -3.00 1.71
N ASP A 89 12.27 -4.17 1.29
CA ASP A 89 11.80 -5.46 1.82
C ASP A 89 12.87 -6.27 2.59
N ALA A 90 12.42 -7.31 3.28
CA ALA A 90 13.22 -8.19 4.10
C ALA A 90 14.12 -9.16 3.31
N ASP A 91 13.84 -9.37 2.03
CA ASP A 91 14.65 -10.19 1.12
C ASP A 91 15.84 -9.41 0.54
N GLY A 92 15.95 -8.10 0.82
CA GLY A 92 17.04 -7.24 0.38
C GLY A 92 16.79 -6.55 -0.96
N TYR A 93 15.53 -6.52 -1.42
CA TYR A 93 15.12 -5.85 -2.65
C TYR A 93 14.49 -4.48 -2.37
N LEU A 94 14.87 -3.51 -3.21
CA LEU A 94 14.08 -2.30 -3.46
C LEU A 94 13.18 -2.56 -4.66
N ARG A 95 11.87 -2.38 -4.49
CA ARG A 95 10.89 -2.48 -5.59
C ARG A 95 10.20 -1.15 -5.81
N ILE A 96 9.92 -0.85 -7.07
CA ILE A 96 9.07 0.26 -7.48
C ILE A 96 7.83 -0.34 -8.12
N LYS A 97 6.65 0.00 -7.60
CA LYS A 97 5.37 -0.43 -8.13
C LYS A 97 4.59 0.77 -8.67
N MET A 98 3.95 0.64 -9.82
CA MET A 98 3.09 1.65 -10.41
C MET A 98 1.65 1.47 -9.92
N LEU A 99 1.03 2.54 -9.46
CA LEU A 99 -0.40 2.57 -9.19
C LEU A 99 -1.15 2.61 -10.52
N GLN A 100 -1.85 1.52 -10.85
CA GLN A 100 -2.82 1.51 -11.93
C GLN A 100 -4.21 1.71 -11.36
N GLY A 101 -5.01 2.52 -12.04
CA GLY A 101 -6.43 2.71 -11.73
C GLY A 101 -7.22 2.94 -13.00
N CYS A 102 -8.26 2.14 -13.21
CA CYS A 102 -9.26 2.41 -14.24
C CYS A 102 -10.29 3.38 -13.67
N CYS A 103 -10.34 4.61 -14.20
CA CYS A 103 -11.51 5.48 -14.01
C CYS A 103 -12.66 4.99 -14.90
N ASN A 104 -13.18 3.80 -14.63
CA ASN A 104 -14.46 3.40 -15.21
C ASN A 104 -15.50 4.14 -14.38
N GLY A 105 -16.18 5.14 -14.96
CA GLY A 105 -17.10 6.05 -14.28
C GLY A 105 -18.39 5.43 -13.72
N VAL A 106 -18.30 4.20 -13.20
CA VAL A 106 -19.36 3.43 -12.57
C VAL A 106 -18.70 2.63 -11.43
N GLU A 107 -18.87 3.12 -10.19
CA GLU A 107 -18.58 2.46 -8.90
C GLU A 107 -17.45 1.41 -8.87
N GLY A 108 -16.28 1.83 -8.38
CA GLY A 108 -15.16 0.93 -8.02
C GLY A 108 -13.85 1.37 -8.66
N MET A 109 -12.93 1.93 -7.86
CA MET A 109 -11.54 2.07 -8.28
C MET A 109 -10.85 0.71 -8.09
N ASP A 110 -10.69 -0.05 -9.18
CA ASP A 110 -9.77 -1.18 -9.20
C ASP A 110 -8.34 -0.61 -9.20
N LEU A 111 -7.74 -0.53 -8.02
CA LEU A 111 -6.36 -0.13 -7.84
C LEU A 111 -5.46 -1.37 -7.77
N ALA A 112 -4.35 -1.34 -8.48
CA ALA A 112 -3.33 -2.37 -8.42
C ALA A 112 -1.94 -1.76 -8.43
N LEU A 113 -0.98 -2.51 -7.87
CA LEU A 113 0.44 -2.16 -7.89
C LEU A 113 1.19 -3.10 -8.85
N ASP A 114 1.58 -2.57 -10.01
CA ASP A 114 2.32 -3.33 -11.03
C ASP A 114 3.83 -3.10 -10.90
N SER A 115 4.62 -4.18 -11.00
CA SER A 115 6.09 -4.10 -10.98
C SER A 115 6.65 -4.00 -12.40
N PHE A 116 7.68 -3.18 -12.61
CA PHE A 116 8.42 -3.17 -13.86
C PHE A 116 9.38 -4.37 -13.92
N LEU A 117 9.32 -5.14 -15.01
CA LEU A 117 10.33 -6.15 -15.39
C LEU A 117 11.40 -5.53 -16.30
#